data_AF-A0A7X9A0Z5-F1
#
_entry.id   AF-A0A7X9A0Z5-F1
#
_cell.length_a   1.000
_cell.length_b   1.000
_cell.length_c   1.000
_cell.angle_alpha   90.00
_cell.angle_beta   90.00
_cell.angle_gamma   90.00
#
_symmetry.space_group_name_H-M   'P 1'
#
loop_
_entity.id
_entity.type
_entity.pdbx_description
1 polymer ?
#
loop_
_entity_poly.entity_id
_entity_poly.type
_entity_poly.pdbx_seq_one_letter_code
_entity_poly.pdbx_strand_id
1 'polypeptide(L)'
;MTKPSTKRTPHDQTEYPHKHDENTPVSQVEGRHPIAEALRAGRHINRVFVLESARTSRRNSPLAELAQECRDRGAIVVYANRATLDKMALTEGHQGIIAEMAA
;
A
#
# COMPACT_ATOMS: atom_id res chain seq x y z
N MET A 1 33.18 24.17 9.28
CA MET A 1 32.08 24.51 8.35
C MET A 1 32.33 23.65 7.11
N THR A 2 31.58 22.65 6.69
CA THR A 2 30.14 22.31 6.70
C THR A 2 30.04 20.78 6.49
N LYS A 3 29.26 20.06 7.31
CA LYS A 3 28.57 18.82 6.84
C LYS A 3 27.38 19.28 5.95
N PRO A 4 26.67 18.46 5.14
CA PRO A 4 26.52 16.99 5.20
C PRO A 4 26.36 16.27 3.83
N SER A 5 26.33 14.93 3.81
CA SER A 5 25.40 14.18 2.95
C SER A 5 25.33 12.73 3.43
N THR A 6 24.34 12.47 4.27
CA THR A 6 23.97 11.16 4.77
C THR A 6 23.65 10.24 3.60
N LYS A 7 24.37 9.12 3.50
CA LYS A 7 24.08 8.05 2.54
C LYS A 7 22.63 7.61 2.78
N ARG A 8 21.79 7.73 1.75
CA ARG A 8 20.44 7.19 1.73
C ARG A 8 20.54 5.68 1.91
N THR A 9 19.99 5.18 3.01
CA THR A 9 19.90 3.76 3.30
C THR A 9 19.06 3.07 2.21
N PRO A 10 19.50 1.94 1.64
CA PRO A 10 18.65 1.07 0.87
C PRO A 10 17.77 0.29 1.85
N HIS A 11 16.46 0.56 1.88
CA HIS A 11 15.53 -0.38 2.52
C HIS A 11 15.28 -1.53 1.53
N ASP A 12 16.30 -2.38 1.46
CA ASP A 12 16.27 -3.71 0.87
C ASP A 12 15.55 -4.64 1.84
N GLN A 13 14.47 -5.24 1.34
CA GLN A 13 13.88 -6.52 1.73
C GLN A 13 14.15 -6.98 3.18
N THR A 14 13.44 -6.42 4.15
CA THR A 14 13.20 -7.14 5.41
C THR A 14 12.06 -8.12 5.18
N GLU A 15 12.36 -9.42 5.25
CA GLU A 15 11.33 -10.45 5.37
C GLU A 15 10.41 -10.09 6.55
N TYR A 16 9.16 -9.75 6.26
CA TYR A 16 8.13 -9.60 7.28
C TYR A 16 7.44 -10.95 7.45
N PRO A 17 7.70 -11.71 8.53
CA PRO A 17 6.93 -12.91 8.83
C PRO A 17 5.58 -12.51 9.40
N HIS A 18 4.72 -11.88 8.59
CA HIS A 18 3.31 -11.81 8.91
C HIS A 18 2.69 -13.13 8.47
N LYS A 19 2.55 -14.04 9.44
CA LYS A 19 1.70 -15.22 9.30
C LYS A 19 0.31 -14.71 8.96
N HIS A 20 -0.07 -14.77 7.68
CA HIS A 20 -1.47 -14.72 7.31
C HIS A 20 -2.10 -15.95 7.96
N ASP A 21 -2.88 -15.74 9.01
CA ASP A 21 -3.78 -16.78 9.50
C ASP A 21 -4.81 -16.99 8.39
N GLU A 22 -4.73 -18.14 7.71
CA GLU A 22 -5.60 -18.49 6.57
C GLU A 22 -7.10 -18.48 6.95
N ASN A 23 -7.43 -18.41 8.25
CA ASN A 23 -8.80 -18.39 8.76
C ASN A 23 -9.27 -17.00 9.23
N THR A 24 -8.48 -15.93 9.08
CA THR A 24 -8.96 -14.56 9.37
C THR A 24 -9.77 -14.04 8.19
N PRO A 25 -11.05 -13.68 8.36
CA PRO A 25 -11.83 -13.09 7.29
C PRO A 25 -11.18 -11.79 6.83
N VAL A 26 -10.91 -11.68 5.53
CA VAL A 26 -10.33 -10.48 4.93
C VAL A 26 -11.43 -9.61 4.32
N SER A 27 -11.37 -8.32 4.60
CA SER A 27 -12.21 -7.29 3.98
C SER A 27 -11.40 -6.55 2.91
N GLN A 28 -11.90 -6.53 1.68
CA GLN A 28 -11.29 -5.77 0.59
C GLN A 28 -11.87 -4.36 0.53
N VAL A 29 -11.00 -3.36 0.39
CA VAL A 29 -11.36 -1.94 0.22
C VAL A 29 -10.64 -1.37 -0.99
N GLU A 30 -11.37 -0.63 -1.83
CA GLU A 30 -10.90 -0.18 -3.14
C GLU A 30 -10.92 1.35 -3.23
N GLY A 31 -9.97 1.91 -3.98
CA GLY A 31 -9.94 3.34 -4.24
C GLY A 31 -9.19 4.15 -3.18
N ARG A 32 -8.85 5.40 -3.52
CA ARG A 32 -7.96 6.22 -2.69
C ARG A 32 -8.65 6.70 -1.41
N HIS A 33 -9.88 7.22 -1.53
CA HIS A 33 -10.60 7.78 -0.38
C HIS A 33 -10.97 6.71 0.64
N PRO A 34 -11.59 5.56 0.27
CA PRO A 34 -11.95 4.56 1.27
C PRO A 34 -10.75 4.00 2.03
N ILE A 35 -9.60 3.86 1.37
CA ILE A 35 -8.35 3.42 2.01
C ILE A 35 -7.79 4.51 2.93
N ALA A 36 -7.79 5.78 2.50
CA ALA A 36 -7.37 6.89 3.34
C ALA A 36 -8.27 7.03 4.60
N GLU A 37 -9.57 6.82 4.46
CA GLU A 37 -10.50 6.80 5.58
C GLU A 37 -10.26 5.62 6.52
N ALA A 38 -9.97 4.43 5.98
CA ALA A 38 -9.62 3.27 6.78
C ALA A 38 -8.35 3.50 7.61
N LEU A 39 -7.33 4.11 7.00
CA LEU A 39 -6.12 4.55 7.71
C LEU A 39 -6.50 5.58 8.80
N ARG A 40 -7.28 6.60 8.48
CA ARG A 40 -7.71 7.61 9.46
C ARG A 40 -8.50 7.00 10.63
N ALA A 41 -9.28 5.96 10.37
CA ALA A 41 -10.04 5.20 11.36
C ALA A 41 -9.19 4.20 12.16
N GLY A 42 -7.89 4.07 11.87
CA GLY A 42 -6.99 3.15 12.57
C GLY A 42 -7.22 1.68 12.22
N ARG A 43 -7.86 1.38 11.07
CA ARG A 43 -8.06 0.00 10.62
C ARG A 43 -6.73 -0.63 10.22
N HIS A 44 -6.56 -1.91 10.53
CA HIS A 44 -5.35 -2.65 10.21
C HIS A 44 -5.36 -3.09 8.74
N ILE A 45 -4.41 -2.57 7.96
CA ILE A 45 -4.21 -2.96 6.57
C ILE A 45 -3.10 -4.00 6.52
N ASN A 46 -3.42 -5.20 6.06
CA ASN A 46 -2.45 -6.29 5.95
C ASN A 46 -1.59 -6.12 4.69
N ARG A 47 -2.26 -5.87 3.57
CA ARG A 47 -1.63 -5.77 2.25
C ARG A 47 -2.33 -4.71 1.42
N VAL A 48 -1.57 -4.02 0.59
CA VAL A 48 -2.08 -3.05 -0.38
C VAL A 48 -1.45 -3.28 -1.75
N PHE A 49 -2.29 -3.35 -2.78
CA PHE A 49 -1.91 -3.47 -4.18
C PHE A 49 -2.05 -2.10 -4.82
N VAL A 50 -0.99 -1.60 -5.45
CA VAL A 50 -0.91 -0.23 -5.99
C VAL A 50 -0.40 -0.28 -7.42
N LEU A 51 -0.87 0.60 -8.29
CA LEU A 51 -0.31 0.72 -9.64
C LEU A 51 1.21 0.94 -9.60
N GLU A 52 1.91 0.28 -10.51
CA GLU A 52 3.36 0.49 -10.73
C GLU A 52 3.72 1.95 -11.02
N SER A 53 2.79 2.73 -11.57
CA SER A 53 2.97 4.18 -11.77
C SER A 53 3.26 4.94 -10.47
N ALA A 54 2.80 4.45 -9.31
CA ALA A 54 3.10 5.01 -8.01
C ALA A 54 4.57 4.82 -7.60
N ARG A 55 5.26 3.83 -8.18
CA ARG A 55 6.69 3.56 -7.91
C ARG A 55 7.61 4.56 -8.62
N THR A 56 7.25 4.94 -9.85
CA THR A 56 8.06 5.85 -10.69
C THR A 56 7.66 7.32 -10.53
N SER A 57 6.42 7.57 -10.07
CA SER A 57 5.99 8.92 -9.73
C SER A 57 6.92 9.51 -8.68
N ARG A 58 7.25 10.81 -8.81
CA ARG A 58 7.89 11.53 -7.71
C ARG A 58 7.04 11.34 -6.45
N ARG A 59 7.66 11.40 -5.27
CA ARG A 59 7.01 11.29 -3.94
C ARG A 59 5.88 12.29 -3.64
N ASN A 60 5.39 13.02 -4.64
CA ASN A 60 4.32 14.00 -4.55
C ASN A 60 3.04 13.55 -5.27
N SER A 61 2.97 12.29 -5.73
CA SER A 61 1.71 11.76 -6.28
C SER A 61 0.85 11.25 -5.12
N PRO A 62 -0.44 11.62 -5.04
CA PRO A 62 -1.34 11.17 -3.97
C PRO A 62 -1.36 9.65 -3.82
N LEU A 63 -1.18 8.91 -4.91
CA LEU A 63 -1.14 7.45 -4.90
C LEU A 63 0.16 6.91 -4.26
N ALA A 64 1.29 7.59 -4.50
CA ALA A 64 2.58 7.24 -3.92
C ALA A 64 2.64 7.60 -2.43
N GLU A 65 2.07 8.74 -2.05
CA GLU A 65 1.94 9.17 -0.65
C GLU A 65 1.07 8.18 0.15
N LEU A 66 -0.10 7.81 -0.38
CA LEU A 66 -0.98 6.84 0.26
C LEU A 66 -0.34 5.46 0.40
N ALA A 67 0.38 5.00 -0.63
CA ALA A 67 1.13 3.75 -0.56
C ALA A 67 2.24 3.78 0.49
N GLN A 68 2.90 4.93 0.67
CA GLN A 68 3.90 5.12 1.71
C GLN A 68 3.24 5.13 3.10
N GLU A 69 2.11 5.80 3.28
CA GLU A 69 1.39 5.81 4.55
C GLU A 69 0.95 4.38 4.95
N CYS A 70 0.42 3.59 4.00
CA CYS A 70 0.12 2.18 4.26
C CYS A 70 1.35 1.41 4.74
N ARG A 71 2.50 1.59 4.07
CA ARG A 71 3.76 0.92 4.43
C ARG A 71 4.23 1.33 5.82
N ASP A 72 4.16 2.62 6.15
CA ASP A 72 4.59 3.16 7.45
C ASP A 72 3.74 2.61 8.61
N ARG A 73 2.50 2.19 8.31
CA ARG A 73 1.62 1.48 9.26
C ARG A 73 1.79 -0.05 9.27
N GLY A 74 2.78 -0.57 8.54
CA GLY A 74 3.12 -1.99 8.52
C GLY A 74 2.45 -2.81 7.41
N ALA A 75 1.71 -2.17 6.49
CA ALA A 75 1.11 -2.91 5.38
C ALA A 75 2.16 -3.34 4.35
N ILE A 76 1.98 -4.55 3.80
CA ILE A 76 2.78 -5.03 2.67
C ILE A 76 2.32 -4.32 1.40
N VAL A 77 3.19 -3.54 0.77
CA VAL A 77 2.89 -2.86 -0.50
C VAL A 77 3.34 -3.70 -1.69
N VAL A 78 2.40 -4.10 -2.53
CA VAL A 78 2.62 -4.82 -3.79
C VAL A 78 2.34 -3.89 -4.95
N TYR A 79 3.30 -3.73 -5.86
CA TYR A 79 3.08 -2.98 -7.09
C TYR A 79 2.54 -3.93 -8.17
N ALA A 80 1.46 -3.51 -8.84
CA ALA A 80 0.75 -4.30 -9.84
C ALA A 80 0.39 -3.45 -11.05
N ASN A 81 0.21 -4.10 -12.20
CA ASN A 81 -0.31 -3.44 -13.39
C ASN A 81 -1.84 -3.24 -13.29
N ARG A 82 -2.39 -2.44 -14.20
CA ARG A 82 -3.83 -2.12 -14.23
C ARG A 82 -4.70 -3.38 -14.38
N ALA A 83 -4.34 -4.28 -15.29
CA ALA A 83 -5.10 -5.51 -15.55
C ALA A 83 -5.15 -6.45 -14.33
N THR A 84 -4.09 -6.50 -13.52
CA THR A 84 -4.10 -7.24 -12.25
C THR A 84 -5.09 -6.62 -11.27
N LEU A 85 -5.08 -5.29 -11.12
CA LEU A 85 -6.03 -4.61 -10.23
C LEU A 85 -7.47 -4.78 -10.71
N ASP A 86 -7.73 -4.69 -12.02
CA ASP A 86 -9.08 -4.90 -12.59
C ASP A 86 -9.60 -6.32 -12.32
N LYS A 87 -8.72 -7.34 -12.35
CA LYS A 87 -9.10 -8.73 -12.00
C LYS A 87 -9.36 -8.93 -10.52
N MET A 88 -8.71 -8.14 -9.66
CA MET A 88 -8.85 -8.23 -8.21
C MET A 88 -10.04 -7.44 -7.70
N ALA A 89 -10.39 -6.35 -8.37
CA ALA A 89 -11.41 -5.45 -7.91
C ALA A 89 -12.78 -6.14 -7.94
N LEU A 90 -13.50 -6.04 -6.82
CA LEU A 90 -14.90 -6.40 -6.67
C LEU A 90 -15.79 -5.38 -7.39
N THR A 91 -15.27 -4.16 -7.61
CA THR A 91 -15.93 -3.08 -8.34
C THR A 91 -15.02 -2.55 -9.45
N GLU A 92 -15.51 -1.71 -10.36
CA GLU A 92 -14.65 -1.05 -11.35
C GLU A 92 -13.86 0.17 -10.75
N GLY A 93 -14.03 0.43 -9.45
CA GLY A 93 -13.71 1.69 -8.77
C GLY A 93 -12.35 1.79 -8.08
N HIS A 94 -11.39 0.89 -8.35
CA HIS A 94 -10.16 0.81 -7.55
C HIS A 94 -9.19 2.01 -7.68
N GLN A 95 -9.30 2.87 -8.71
CA GLN A 95 -8.49 4.11 -8.87
C GLN A 95 -6.95 3.94 -8.73
N GLY A 96 -6.49 2.72 -8.97
CA GLY A 96 -5.09 2.32 -8.88
C GLY A 96 -4.61 1.82 -7.51
N ILE A 97 -5.50 1.53 -6.57
CA ILE A 97 -5.17 0.98 -5.25
C ILE A 97 -6.28 0.08 -4.68
N ILE A 98 -5.88 -1.05 -4.09
CA ILE A 98 -6.77 -2.01 -3.42
C ILE A 98 -6.08 -2.44 -2.12
N ALA A 99 -6.81 -2.49 -1.01
CA ALA A 99 -6.30 -2.92 0.29
C ALA A 99 -7.07 -4.15 0.79
N GLU A 100 -6.31 -5.08 1.38
CA GLU A 100 -6.83 -6.20 2.17
C GLU A 100 -6.65 -5.87 3.65
N MET A 101 -7.73 -6.00 4.41
CA MET A 101 -7.79 -5.68 5.83
C MET A 101 -8.29 -6.89 6.60
N ALA A 102 -7.86 -7.04 7.86
CA ALA A 102 -8.55 -7.97 8.76
C ALA A 102 -9.97 -7.46 9.03
N ALA A 103 -10.95 -8.36 9.00
CA ALA A 103 -12.32 -8.07 9.43
C ALA A 103 -12.43 -7.94 10.94
#